data_AF-G5R0C4-F1
#
_entry.id   AF-G5R0C4-F1
#
_cell.length_a   1.000
_cell.length_b   1.000
_cell.length_c   1.000
_cell.angle_alpha   90.00
_cell.angle_beta   90.00
_cell.angle_gamma   90.00
#
_symmetry.space_group_name_H-M   'P 1'
#
loop_
_entity.id
_entity.type
_entity.pdbx_description
1 polymer ?
#
loop_
_entity_poly.entity_id
_entity_poly.type
_entity_poly.pdbx_seq_one_letter_code
_entity_poly.pdbx_strand_id
1 'polypeptide(L)'
;MKITNPEALMAASISRRSLVKTSAIGSLALASSAFTLPFSRIAHAAAGLASGNVAEKAVWSSCTVNCGSRCLLRLHVKDDTVYWVESDTTGNDEYGNHQVRACLRGRS
;
A
#
# COMPACT_ATOMS: atom_id res chain seq x y z
N MET A 1 28.37 -45.21 -2.32
CA MET A 1 28.78 -45.81 -3.61
C MET A 1 29.47 -44.71 -4.42
N LYS A 2 30.81 -44.72 -4.49
CA LYS A 2 31.58 -43.70 -5.23
C LYS A 2 31.53 -44.06 -6.72
N ILE A 3 31.01 -43.16 -7.54
CA ILE A 3 30.97 -43.32 -9.00
C ILE A 3 32.23 -42.64 -9.54
N THR A 4 33.13 -43.39 -10.16
CA THR A 4 34.48 -42.96 -10.57
C THR A 4 34.62 -42.62 -12.05
N ASN A 5 33.52 -42.59 -12.83
CA ASN A 5 33.58 -42.27 -14.26
C ASN A 5 32.81 -40.98 -14.59
N PRO A 6 33.51 -39.90 -15.01
CA PRO A 6 32.86 -38.65 -15.43
C PRO A 6 32.08 -38.78 -16.74
N GLU A 7 32.36 -39.81 -17.57
CA GLU A 7 31.65 -40.04 -18.84
C GLU A 7 30.21 -40.53 -18.65
N ALA A 8 29.91 -41.21 -17.55
CA ALA A 8 28.55 -41.66 -17.23
C ALA A 8 27.61 -40.47 -16.91
N LEU A 9 28.17 -39.35 -16.43
CA LEU A 9 27.45 -38.10 -16.20
C LEU A 9 27.13 -37.37 -17.52
N MET A 10 27.99 -37.50 -18.53
CA MET A 10 27.83 -36.86 -19.84
C MET A 10 26.91 -37.65 -20.79
N ALA A 11 26.69 -38.95 -20.52
CA ALA A 11 25.79 -39.81 -21.28
C ALA A 11 24.31 -39.71 -20.84
N ALA A 12 24.02 -39.03 -19.73
CA ALA A 12 22.65 -38.84 -19.25
C ALA A 12 21.94 -37.75 -20.08
N SER A 13 21.09 -38.16 -21.02
CA SER A 13 20.27 -37.25 -21.83
C SER A 13 19.15 -36.63 -21.00
N ILE A 14 19.44 -35.51 -20.32
CA ILE A 14 18.43 -34.76 -19.59
C ILE A 14 17.57 -33.98 -20.59
N SER A 15 16.32 -34.41 -20.77
CA SER A 15 15.37 -33.65 -21.59
C SER A 15 14.93 -32.37 -20.86
N ARG A 16 14.71 -31.28 -21.62
CA ARG A 16 14.17 -30.02 -21.07
C ARG A 16 12.93 -30.22 -20.19
N ARG A 17 12.05 -31.16 -20.58
CA ARG A 17 10.83 -31.52 -19.83
C ARG A 17 11.15 -32.20 -18.50
N SER A 18 12.14 -33.09 -18.48
CA SER A 18 12.58 -33.76 -17.24
C SER A 18 13.22 -32.76 -16.28
N LEU A 19 14.05 -31.85 -16.80
CA LEU A 19 14.64 -30.77 -16.00
C LEU A 19 13.57 -29.89 -15.35
N VAL A 20 12.60 -29.40 -16.13
CA VAL A 20 11.51 -28.55 -15.61
C VAL A 20 10.65 -29.28 -14.56
N LYS A 21 10.35 -30.57 -14.79
CA LYS A 21 9.58 -31.39 -13.85
C LYS A 21 10.32 -31.60 -12.52
N THR A 22 11.64 -31.78 -12.60
CA THR A 22 12.49 -32.01 -11.41
C THR A 22 12.78 -30.70 -10.67
N SER A 23 12.96 -29.60 -11.39
CA SER A 23 13.15 -28.27 -10.78
C SER A 23 11.88 -27.77 -10.08
N ALA A 24 10.68 -28.01 -10.64
CA ALA A 24 9.43 -27.62 -10.00
C ALA A 24 9.21 -28.29 -8.63
N ILE A 25 9.71 -29.52 -8.45
CA ILE A 25 9.61 -30.26 -7.19
C ILE A 25 10.74 -29.86 -6.22
N GLY A 26 11.95 -29.56 -6.73
CA GLY A 26 13.09 -29.13 -5.93
C GLY A 26 12.97 -27.70 -5.37
N SER A 27 12.32 -26.78 -6.10
CA SER A 27 12.20 -25.38 -5.69
C SER A 27 11.20 -25.13 -4.56
N LEU A 28 10.23 -26.02 -4.34
CA LEU A 28 9.19 -25.83 -3.33
C LEU A 28 9.67 -26.18 -1.90
N ALA A 29 10.72 -26.98 -1.76
CA ALA A 29 11.22 -27.42 -0.45
C ALA A 29 12.13 -26.39 0.25
N LEU A 30 12.60 -25.36 -0.44
CA LEU A 30 13.48 -24.33 0.12
C LEU A 30 12.76 -23.03 0.51
N ALA A 31 11.46 -22.91 0.22
CA ALA A 31 10.66 -21.73 0.57
C ALA A 31 9.74 -21.97 1.79
N SER A 32 9.87 -23.09 2.49
CA SER A 32 9.16 -23.29 3.76
C SER A 32 9.86 -22.51 4.88
N SER A 33 9.38 -21.30 5.13
CA SER A 33 9.20 -20.72 6.48
C SER A 33 10.43 -20.56 7.41
N ALA A 34 11.67 -20.72 6.96
CA ALA A 34 12.85 -20.58 7.83
C ALA A 34 13.27 -19.13 8.15
N PHE A 35 12.70 -18.14 7.46
CA PHE A 35 12.90 -16.73 7.80
C PHE A 35 11.63 -16.18 8.46
N THR A 36 11.65 -16.08 9.79
CA THR A 36 10.75 -15.17 10.50
C THR A 36 11.07 -13.77 9.99
N LEU A 37 10.19 -13.21 9.16
CA LEU A 37 10.31 -11.82 8.75
C LEU A 37 10.08 -10.94 9.99
N PRO A 38 10.94 -9.96 10.29
CA PRO A 38 10.83 -9.09 11.46
C PRO A 38 9.73 -8.02 11.30
N PHE A 39 8.60 -8.38 10.70
CA PHE A 39 7.45 -7.49 10.50
C PHE A 39 6.38 -7.65 11.59
N SER A 40 6.66 -8.35 12.69
CA SER A 40 5.79 -8.34 13.88
C SER A 40 5.84 -6.96 14.55
N ARG A 41 4.92 -6.08 14.17
CA ARG A 41 4.63 -4.84 14.91
C ARG A 41 3.76 -5.20 16.10
N ILE A 42 4.32 -5.11 17.31
CA ILE A 42 3.52 -5.12 18.54
C ILE A 42 3.00 -3.69 18.72
N ALA A 43 1.69 -3.50 18.57
CA ALA A 43 1.06 -2.22 18.89
C ALA A 43 1.01 -2.08 20.42
N HIS A 44 1.84 -1.21 20.99
CA HIS A 44 1.64 -0.77 22.37
C HIS A 44 0.56 0.30 22.38
N ALA A 45 -0.54 0.05 23.09
CA ALA A 45 -1.48 1.11 23.40
C ALA A 45 -0.73 2.16 24.23
N ALA A 46 -0.62 3.37 23.72
CA ALA A 46 -0.08 4.49 24.49
C ALA A 46 -1.00 4.74 25.68
N ALA A 47 -0.61 4.26 26.86
CA ALA A 47 -1.24 4.63 28.11
C ALA A 47 -0.93 6.12 28.36
N GLY A 48 -1.82 7.00 27.90
CA GLY A 48 -1.63 8.44 28.06
C GLY A 48 -2.30 9.34 27.02
N LEU A 49 -3.03 8.82 26.04
CA LEU A 49 -3.96 9.68 25.29
C LEU A 49 -5.18 9.92 26.18
N ALA A 50 -5.04 10.84 27.13
CA ALA A 50 -6.21 11.53 27.65
C ALA A 50 -6.93 12.08 26.42
N SER A 51 -8.06 11.47 26.08
CA SER A 51 -8.99 12.00 25.09
C SER A 51 -9.62 13.27 25.69
N GLY A 52 -8.80 14.31 25.88
CA GLY A 52 -9.32 15.65 25.97
C GLY A 52 -10.14 15.91 24.72
N ASN A 53 -11.24 16.65 24.85
CA ASN A 53 -11.95 17.19 23.71
C ASN A 53 -11.00 18.16 22.99
N VAL A 54 -10.13 17.62 22.14
CA VAL A 54 -9.27 18.42 21.28
C VAL A 54 -10.21 19.05 20.26
N ALA A 55 -10.27 20.37 20.32
CA ALA A 55 -11.12 21.16 19.45
C ALA A 55 -10.76 20.86 17.99
N GLU A 56 -11.78 20.55 17.20
CA GLU A 56 -11.68 20.40 15.77
C GLU A 56 -11.35 21.75 15.12
N LYS A 57 -10.39 21.76 14.19
CA LYS A 57 -10.11 22.92 13.33
C LYS A 57 -10.40 22.56 11.88
N ALA A 58 -11.12 23.44 11.18
CA ALA A 58 -11.31 23.37 9.74
C ALA A 58 -10.27 24.24 9.03
N VAL A 59 -9.49 23.65 8.13
CA VAL A 59 -8.43 24.31 7.36
C VAL A 59 -8.69 24.13 5.86
N TRP A 60 -8.48 25.19 5.08
CA TRP A 60 -8.63 25.14 3.63
C TRP A 60 -7.35 24.68 2.94
N SER A 61 -7.51 23.82 1.93
CA SER A 61 -6.43 23.35 1.06
C SER A 61 -6.94 23.14 -0.37
N SER A 62 -6.06 22.74 -1.29
CA SER A 62 -6.42 22.39 -2.66
C SER A 62 -5.90 21.00 -3.03
N CYS A 63 -6.65 20.29 -3.87
CA CYS A 63 -6.21 19.02 -4.44
C CYS A 63 -5.07 19.29 -5.44
N THR A 64 -3.85 18.85 -5.11
CA THR A 64 -2.64 19.08 -5.93
C THR A 64 -2.40 18.00 -6.99
N VAL A 65 -3.31 17.03 -7.11
CA VAL A 65 -3.18 15.99 -8.14
C VAL A 65 -3.40 16.58 -9.54
N ASN A 66 -2.73 16.00 -10.53
CA ASN A 66 -2.78 16.46 -11.93
C ASN A 66 -4.08 16.06 -12.65
N CYS A 67 -5.24 16.29 -12.02
CA CYS A 67 -6.54 16.16 -12.66
C CYS A 67 -7.05 17.49 -13.25
N GLY A 68 -6.28 18.57 -13.13
CA GLY A 68 -6.57 19.88 -13.72
C GLY A 68 -7.58 20.73 -12.93
N SER A 69 -8.46 20.12 -12.14
CA SER A 69 -9.54 20.82 -11.43
C SER A 69 -9.12 21.58 -10.17
N ARG A 70 -7.96 21.26 -9.58
CA ARG A 70 -7.42 21.89 -8.35
C ARG A 70 -8.48 22.17 -7.28
N CYS A 71 -9.35 21.20 -7.02
CA CYS A 71 -10.54 21.38 -6.17
C CYS A 71 -10.19 21.94 -4.79
N LEU A 72 -11.03 22.85 -4.28
CA LEU A 72 -10.95 23.34 -2.90
C LEU A 72 -11.43 22.25 -1.93
N LEU A 73 -10.61 22.01 -0.90
CA LEU A 73 -10.84 20.99 0.11
C LEU A 73 -10.91 21.65 1.49
N ARG A 74 -11.89 21.22 2.29
CA ARG A 74 -11.99 21.55 3.70
C ARG A 74 -11.46 20.38 4.50
N LEU A 75 -10.30 20.57 5.13
CA LEU A 75 -9.63 19.59 5.96
C LEU A 75 -10.05 19.76 7.41
N HIS A 76 -10.58 18.71 8.00
CA HIS A 76 -10.90 18.67 9.42
C HIS A 76 -9.73 18.03 10.16
N VAL A 77 -9.14 18.80 11.06
CA VAL A 77 -7.89 18.46 11.74
C VAL A 77 -8.13 18.39 13.23
N LYS A 78 -7.63 17.31 13.84
CA LYS A 78 -7.63 17.08 15.30
C LYS A 78 -6.27 16.53 15.68
N ASP A 79 -5.66 17.05 16.74
CA ASP A 79 -4.32 16.62 17.20
C ASP A 79 -3.26 16.65 16.07
N ASP A 80 -3.27 17.74 15.30
CA ASP A 80 -2.43 17.94 14.11
C ASP A 80 -2.50 16.84 13.03
N THR A 81 -3.55 16.02 13.09
CA THR A 81 -3.84 14.97 12.12
C THR A 81 -5.12 15.30 11.37
N VAL A 82 -5.07 15.26 10.03
CA VAL A 82 -6.27 15.36 9.19
C VAL A 82 -7.01 14.03 9.31
N TYR A 83 -8.24 14.06 9.81
CA TYR A 83 -9.06 12.84 9.96
C TYR A 83 -10.22 12.77 8.98
N TRP A 84 -10.62 13.90 8.40
CA TRP A 84 -11.73 13.97 7.44
C TRP A 84 -11.50 15.09 6.41
N VAL A 85 -11.85 14.80 5.16
CA VAL A 85 -11.66 15.71 4.03
C VAL A 85 -12.98 15.89 3.31
N GLU A 86 -13.44 17.14 3.25
CA GLU A 86 -14.69 17.52 2.58
C GLU A 86 -14.41 18.39 1.36
N SER A 87 -15.41 18.47 0.49
CA SER A 87 -15.42 19.51 -0.54
C SER A 87 -15.81 20.84 0.03
N ASP A 88 -15.37 21.87 -0.67
CA ASP A 88 -15.95 23.19 -0.53
C ASP A 88 -17.47 23.14 -0.83
N THR A 89 -18.25 23.63 0.14
CA THR A 89 -19.70 23.83 0.02
C THR A 89 -20.06 25.32 0.10
N THR A 90 -19.07 26.21 0.01
CA THR A 90 -19.24 27.65 0.09
C THR A 90 -19.58 28.22 -1.29
N GLY A 91 -20.56 29.12 -1.36
CA GLY A 91 -21.03 29.72 -2.63
C GLY A 91 -22.27 29.04 -3.23
N ASN A 92 -22.74 29.57 -4.36
CA ASN A 92 -23.92 29.07 -5.07
C ASN A 92 -23.50 28.20 -6.25
N ASP A 93 -24.18 27.08 -6.49
CA ASP A 93 -23.93 26.22 -7.65
C ASP A 93 -24.70 26.73 -8.87
N GLU A 94 -24.27 27.88 -9.39
CA GLU A 94 -24.87 28.56 -10.53
C GLU A 94 -23.91 28.55 -11.73
N TYR A 95 -24.46 28.52 -12.94
CA TYR A 95 -23.64 28.56 -14.16
C TYR A 95 -22.80 29.85 -14.19
N GLY A 96 -21.47 29.70 -14.29
CA GLY A 96 -20.51 30.81 -14.18
C GLY A 96 -19.90 31.01 -12.78
N ASN A 97 -20.52 30.46 -11.73
CA ASN A 97 -19.99 30.41 -10.36
C ASN A 97 -20.11 28.99 -9.76
N HIS A 98 -20.03 27.96 -10.62
CA HIS A 98 -20.34 26.59 -10.24
C HIS A 98 -19.36 26.08 -9.19
N GLN A 99 -19.86 25.28 -8.26
CA GLN A 99 -19.00 24.71 -7.22
C GLN A 99 -18.15 23.58 -7.79
N VAL A 100 -16.83 23.73 -7.70
CA VAL A 100 -15.90 22.67 -8.09
C VAL A 100 -15.79 21.65 -6.95
N ARG A 101 -16.69 20.67 -6.96
CA ARG A 101 -16.70 19.58 -5.97
C ARG A 101 -15.52 18.64 -6.21
N ALA A 102 -14.82 18.29 -5.14
CA ALA A 102 -13.76 17.30 -5.21
C ALA A 102 -14.30 15.93 -5.66
N CYS A 103 -13.44 15.10 -6.26
CA CYS A 103 -13.76 13.71 -6.56
C CYS A 103 -13.41 12.80 -5.38
N LEU A 104 -13.73 11.51 -5.48
CA LEU A 104 -13.41 10.53 -4.44
C LEU A 104 -11.91 10.51 -4.11
N ARG A 105 -11.05 10.61 -5.14
CA ARG A 105 -9.58 10.63 -5.00
C ARG A 105 -9.06 11.85 -4.27
N GLY A 106 -9.78 12.97 -4.33
CA GLY A 106 -9.40 14.20 -3.63
C GLY A 106 -9.83 14.20 -2.15
N ARG A 107 -10.73 13.29 -1.77
CA ARG A 107 -11.25 13.16 -0.40
C ARG A 107 -10.81 11.87 0.30
N SER A 108 -10.00 11.04 -0.37
CA SER A 108 -9.40 9.80 0.13
C SER A 108 -7.95 10.04 0.53
#